data_AF-A0A1G9DAN6-F1
#
_entry.id   AF-A0A1G9DAN6-F1
#
_cell.length_a   1.000
_cell.length_b   1.000
_cell.length_c   1.000
_cell.angle_alpha   90.00
_cell.angle_beta   90.00
_cell.angle_gamma   90.00
#
_symmetry.space_group_name_H-M   'P 1'
#
loop_
_entity.id
_entity.type
_entity.pdbx_description
1 polymer ?
#
loop_
_entity_poly.entity_id
_entity_poly.type
_entity_poly.pdbx_seq_one_letter_code
_entity_poly.pdbx_strand_id
1 'polypeptide(L)'
;MTTHCTYCGDAVPDDDYETHLRRTHADELTGIDERRVGPPSDESKRRNLAFYAGAGVILVVFVLGYSLVFLGSGADASSAAVQPDATAQIHEHGLLTVQYDDTTVEFTEPRYVEADGCFHFHESDAQVWHTHCDGVTIEYALETLGMDVTADTFTVDGQTFAEADGDDVSVTVDGEAVDPQEHVLEGVESVDEAGDGAGDTVEIVVRSGD
;
A
#
# COMPACT_ATOMS: atom_id res chain seq x y z
N MET A 1 -25.85 9.57 62.30
CA MET A 1 -26.96 9.81 63.26
C MET A 1 -28.06 8.82 62.90
N THR A 2 -29.14 8.71 63.68
CA THR A 2 -30.27 7.81 63.34
C THR A 2 -31.51 8.64 63.07
N THR A 3 -32.18 8.37 61.96
CA THR A 3 -33.41 9.03 61.54
C THR A 3 -34.56 8.05 61.65
N HIS A 4 -35.70 8.51 62.15
CA HIS A 4 -36.91 7.71 62.19
C HIS A 4 -37.53 7.62 60.79
N CYS A 5 -37.80 6.41 60.32
CA CYS A 5 -38.47 6.15 59.06
C CYS A 5 -39.88 6.75 59.07
N THR A 6 -40.22 7.50 58.02
CA THR A 6 -41.54 8.16 57.92
C THR A 6 -42.68 7.18 57.66
N TYR A 7 -42.38 5.97 57.16
CA TYR A 7 -43.38 4.98 56.76
C TYR A 7 -43.68 3.95 57.87
N CYS A 8 -42.68 3.46 58.59
CA CYS A 8 -42.86 2.49 59.68
C CYS A 8 -42.55 3.02 61.09
N GLY A 9 -41.90 4.18 61.21
CA GLY A 9 -41.51 4.76 62.49
C GLY A 9 -40.24 4.18 63.12
N ASP A 10 -39.59 3.19 62.48
CA ASP A 10 -38.37 2.57 63.00
C ASP A 10 -37.17 3.53 63.00
N ALA A 11 -36.30 3.42 64.00
CA ALA A 11 -35.04 4.15 64.04
C ALA A 11 -34.02 3.48 63.12
N VAL A 12 -33.64 4.15 62.03
CA VAL A 12 -32.70 3.63 61.02
C VAL A 12 -31.44 4.52 60.99
N PRO A 13 -30.23 3.97 60.87
CA PRO A 13 -29.03 4.77 60.63
C PRO A 13 -29.16 5.61 59.36
N ASP A 14 -28.71 6.86 59.40
CA ASP A 14 -28.88 7.79 58.27
C ASP A 14 -28.24 7.26 56.97
N ASP A 15 -27.07 6.62 57.09
CA ASP A 15 -26.33 6.05 55.95
C ASP A 15 -27.07 4.87 55.30
N ASP A 16 -27.98 4.24 56.03
CA ASP A 16 -28.76 3.09 55.58
C ASP A 16 -30.23 3.45 55.26
N TYR A 17 -30.62 4.71 55.42
CA TYR A 17 -32.00 5.15 55.30
C TYR A 17 -32.58 4.89 53.90
N GLU A 18 -31.83 5.20 52.85
CA GLU A 18 -32.26 5.00 51.46
C GLU A 18 -32.36 3.52 51.09
N THR A 19 -31.45 2.70 51.62
CA THR A 19 -31.47 1.24 51.44
C THR A 19 -32.68 0.62 52.16
N HIS A 20 -33.00 1.08 53.36
CA HIS A 20 -34.17 0.65 54.11
C HIS A 20 -35.47 1.01 53.37
N LEU A 21 -35.61 2.26 52.88
CA LEU A 21 -36.75 2.68 52.07
C LEU A 21 -36.93 1.81 50.83
N ARG A 22 -35.84 1.53 50.11
CA ARG A 22 -35.89 0.70 48.91
C ARG A 22 -36.31 -0.74 49.22
N ARG A 23 -35.84 -1.32 50.33
CA ARG A 23 -36.05 -2.75 50.60
C ARG A 23 -37.40 -3.04 51.26
N THR A 24 -37.84 -2.15 52.15
CA THR A 24 -39.02 -2.40 53.00
C THR A 24 -40.26 -1.73 52.44
N HIS A 25 -40.12 -0.57 51.78
CA HIS A 25 -41.23 0.28 51.36
C HIS A 25 -41.26 0.56 49.86
N ALA A 26 -40.64 -0.30 49.03
CA ALA A 26 -40.51 -0.11 47.58
C ALA A 26 -41.84 0.27 46.88
N ASP A 27 -42.92 -0.38 47.29
CA ASP A 27 -44.25 -0.24 46.70
C ASP A 27 -45.08 0.90 47.31
N GLU A 28 -44.58 1.51 48.38
CA GLU A 28 -45.26 2.58 49.14
C GLU A 28 -44.58 3.95 48.95
N LEU A 29 -43.49 4.01 48.17
CA LEU A 29 -42.73 5.24 47.95
C LEU A 29 -43.58 6.26 47.18
N THR A 30 -43.68 7.46 47.73
CA THR A 30 -44.28 8.59 47.02
C THR A 30 -43.27 9.20 46.04
N GLY A 31 -43.74 9.93 45.02
CA GLY A 31 -42.87 10.42 43.94
C GLY A 31 -41.71 11.36 44.34
N ILE A 32 -41.68 11.88 45.57
CA ILE A 32 -40.51 12.60 46.12
C ILE A 32 -39.45 11.60 46.61
N ASP A 33 -39.86 10.55 47.32
CA ASP A 33 -38.97 9.53 47.86
C ASP A 33 -38.42 8.59 46.78
N GLU A 34 -39.21 8.34 45.73
CA GLU A 34 -38.78 7.56 44.56
C GLU A 34 -37.58 8.22 43.83
N ARG A 35 -37.60 9.55 43.69
CA ARG A 35 -36.47 10.31 43.11
C ARG A 35 -35.23 10.30 44.00
N ARG A 36 -35.41 10.13 45.32
CA ARG A 36 -34.30 10.08 46.27
C ARG A 36 -33.55 8.76 46.21
N VAL A 37 -34.29 7.67 46.06
CA VAL A 37 -33.73 6.31 46.05
C VAL A 37 -33.06 5.96 44.71
N GLY A 38 -33.56 6.47 43.57
CA GLY A 38 -32.96 6.29 42.23
C GLY A 38 -33.10 4.87 41.64
N PRO A 39 -32.88 4.66 40.33
CA PRO A 39 -32.99 3.34 39.70
C PRO A 39 -31.83 2.39 40.07
N PRO A 40 -32.03 1.05 40.05
CA PRO A 40 -31.00 0.09 40.44
C PRO A 40 -29.79 0.13 39.48
N SER A 41 -28.60 0.31 40.04
CA SER A 41 -27.35 0.50 39.29
C SER A 41 -26.45 -0.73 39.34
N ASP A 42 -26.73 -1.82 38.61
CA ASP A 42 -25.71 -2.90 38.50
C ASP A 42 -25.74 -3.81 37.25
N GLU A 43 -26.71 -3.70 36.33
CA GLU A 43 -26.74 -4.58 35.14
C GLU A 43 -26.12 -3.97 33.86
N SER A 44 -25.90 -2.66 33.82
CA SER A 44 -25.39 -1.97 32.61
C SER A 44 -23.89 -2.17 32.37
N LYS A 45 -23.10 -2.39 33.44
CA LYS A 45 -21.63 -2.41 33.34
C LYS A 45 -21.07 -3.69 32.71
N ARG A 46 -21.73 -4.83 32.90
CA ARG A 46 -21.29 -6.14 32.37
C ARG A 46 -21.58 -6.30 30.87
N ARG A 47 -22.68 -5.74 30.38
CA ARG A 47 -23.05 -5.78 28.95
C ARG A 47 -22.09 -4.95 28.10
N ASN A 48 -21.66 -3.80 28.59
CA ASN A 48 -20.68 -2.95 27.89
C ASN A 48 -19.31 -3.65 27.75
N LEU A 49 -18.84 -4.35 28.78
CA LEU A 49 -17.55 -5.04 28.74
C LEU A 49 -17.51 -6.17 27.68
N ALA A 50 -18.60 -6.92 27.53
CA ALA A 50 -18.71 -7.98 26.51
C ALA A 50 -18.68 -7.41 25.08
N PHE A 51 -19.33 -6.26 24.86
CA PHE A 51 -19.29 -5.57 23.57
C PHE A 51 -17.89 -5.04 23.23
N TYR A 52 -17.17 -4.45 24.19
CA TYR A 52 -15.80 -3.98 23.97
C TYR A 52 -14.80 -5.13 23.73
N ALA A 53 -14.97 -6.26 24.43
CA ALA A 53 -14.14 -7.44 24.20
C ALA A 53 -14.35 -8.04 22.81
N GLY A 54 -15.60 -8.13 22.33
CA GLY A 54 -15.92 -8.62 21.00
C GLY A 54 -15.43 -7.70 19.87
N ALA A 55 -15.59 -6.39 20.02
CA ALA A 55 -15.11 -5.41 19.06
C ALA A 55 -13.58 -5.42 18.91
N GLY A 56 -12.85 -5.60 20.02
CA GLY A 56 -11.39 -5.69 20.00
C GLY A 56 -10.87 -6.88 19.20
N VAL A 57 -11.49 -8.06 19.36
CA VAL A 57 -11.09 -9.27 18.63
C VAL A 57 -11.32 -9.13 17.12
N ILE A 58 -12.46 -8.57 16.72
CA ILE A 58 -12.76 -8.33 15.30
C ILE A 58 -11.76 -7.37 14.68
N LEU A 59 -11.40 -6.29 15.39
CA LEU A 59 -10.44 -5.30 14.92
C LEU A 59 -9.05 -5.93 14.76
N VAL A 60 -8.61 -6.75 15.72
CA VAL A 60 -7.33 -7.47 15.62
C VAL A 60 -7.32 -8.44 14.44
N VAL A 61 -8.40 -9.21 14.23
CA VAL A 61 -8.49 -10.13 13.08
C VAL A 61 -8.53 -9.36 11.76
N PHE A 62 -9.21 -8.22 11.72
CA PHE A 62 -9.24 -7.36 10.53
C PHE A 62 -7.86 -6.76 10.23
N VAL A 63 -7.15 -6.29 11.24
CA VAL A 63 -5.78 -5.77 11.10
C VAL A 63 -4.84 -6.89 10.65
N LEU A 64 -4.89 -8.06 11.27
CA LEU A 64 -4.06 -9.20 10.88
C LEU A 64 -4.39 -9.70 9.46
N GLY A 65 -5.66 -9.78 9.09
CA GLY A 65 -6.10 -10.14 7.76
C GLY A 65 -5.69 -9.10 6.71
N TYR A 66 -5.87 -7.82 7.01
CA TYR A 66 -5.39 -6.72 6.18
C TYR A 66 -3.87 -6.79 6.00
N SER A 67 -3.13 -7.03 7.09
CA SER A 67 -1.67 -7.17 7.04
C SER A 67 -1.22 -8.41 6.24
N LEU A 68 -1.93 -9.53 6.28
CA LEU A 68 -1.60 -10.68 5.45
C LEU A 68 -1.90 -10.46 3.96
N VAL A 69 -2.91 -9.65 3.63
CA VAL A 69 -3.27 -9.34 2.23
C VAL A 69 -2.40 -8.23 1.64
N PHE A 70 -1.99 -7.24 2.44
CA PHE A 70 -1.26 -6.05 1.96
C PHE A 70 0.21 -5.99 2.39
N LEU A 71 0.66 -6.78 3.37
CA LEU A 71 2.08 -6.96 3.72
C LEU A 71 2.58 -8.40 3.50
N GLY A 72 1.72 -9.30 3.01
CA GLY A 72 2.05 -10.72 2.78
C GLY A 72 2.40 -11.09 1.34
N SER A 73 2.40 -10.13 0.40
CA SER A 73 3.20 -10.25 -0.81
C SER A 73 4.66 -10.21 -0.37
N GLY A 74 5.40 -11.27 -0.64
CA GLY A 74 6.77 -11.45 -0.18
C GLY A 74 7.59 -10.19 -0.42
N ALA A 75 8.32 -9.78 0.62
CA ALA A 75 9.47 -8.92 0.45
C ALA A 75 10.56 -9.75 -0.23
N ASP A 76 10.41 -9.99 -1.53
CA ASP A 76 11.53 -9.74 -2.41
C ASP A 76 11.81 -8.25 -2.23
N ALA A 77 13.00 -7.93 -1.73
CA ALA A 77 13.39 -6.55 -1.62
C ALA A 77 13.62 -6.03 -3.05
N SER A 78 12.55 -5.66 -3.76
CA SER A 78 12.65 -4.64 -4.79
C SER A 78 13.20 -3.42 -4.06
N SER A 79 14.49 -3.19 -4.20
CA SER A 79 15.07 -1.91 -3.85
C SER A 79 14.33 -0.91 -4.72
N ALA A 80 13.43 -0.11 -4.13
CA ALA A 80 12.63 0.84 -4.92
C ALA A 80 13.59 1.69 -5.77
N ALA A 81 13.30 1.83 -7.06
CA ALA A 81 14.19 2.51 -7.98
C ALA A 81 14.51 3.92 -7.51
N VAL A 82 15.72 4.38 -7.85
CA VAL A 82 16.13 5.77 -7.60
C VAL A 82 15.13 6.72 -8.26
N GLN A 83 14.60 7.65 -7.48
CA GLN A 83 13.57 8.57 -7.96
C GLN A 83 14.21 9.73 -8.75
N PRO A 84 13.70 10.06 -9.95
CA PRO A 84 14.23 11.13 -10.78
C PRO A 84 13.84 12.53 -10.26
N ASP A 85 14.57 13.56 -10.70
CA ASP A 85 14.24 14.96 -10.43
C ASP A 85 13.17 15.47 -11.41
N ALA A 86 11.93 15.48 -10.94
CA ALA A 86 10.79 15.99 -11.68
C ALA A 86 10.77 17.51 -11.90
N THR A 87 11.73 18.26 -11.35
CA THR A 87 11.79 19.72 -11.52
C THR A 87 12.64 20.18 -12.70
N ALA A 88 13.46 19.29 -13.25
CA ALA A 88 14.38 19.60 -14.35
C ALA A 88 13.66 19.94 -15.67
N GLN A 89 12.45 19.40 -15.90
CA GLN A 89 11.62 19.61 -17.10
C GLN A 89 12.42 19.40 -18.39
N ILE A 90 13.03 18.23 -18.54
CA ILE A 90 13.75 17.84 -19.75
C ILE A 90 12.77 17.24 -20.78
N HIS A 91 13.23 17.03 -22.01
CA HIS A 91 12.47 16.40 -23.09
C HIS A 91 13.43 15.61 -23.96
N GLU A 92 13.73 14.40 -23.51
CA GLU A 92 14.70 13.54 -24.18
C GLU A 92 14.06 12.25 -24.65
N HIS A 93 14.62 11.74 -25.74
CA HIS A 93 14.16 10.55 -26.43
C HIS A 93 15.34 9.65 -26.78
N GLY A 94 15.07 8.36 -26.87
CA GLY A 94 15.99 7.35 -27.36
C GLY A 94 15.20 6.08 -27.70
N LEU A 95 15.88 4.95 -27.86
CA LEU A 95 15.24 3.68 -28.20
C LEU A 95 15.24 2.73 -27.00
N LEU A 96 14.16 1.97 -26.85
CA LEU A 96 14.08 0.87 -25.89
C LEU A 96 13.42 -0.34 -26.56
N THR A 97 14.09 -1.48 -26.51
CA THR A 97 13.54 -2.78 -26.88
C THR A 97 13.64 -3.73 -25.71
N VAL A 98 12.56 -4.46 -25.44
CA VAL A 98 12.51 -5.54 -24.46
C VAL A 98 12.06 -6.82 -25.17
N GLN A 99 12.86 -7.87 -25.06
CA GLN A 99 12.56 -9.20 -25.58
C GLN A 99 12.82 -10.25 -24.50
N TYR A 100 11.86 -11.16 -24.31
CA TYR A 100 12.01 -12.34 -23.48
C TYR A 100 11.59 -13.58 -24.27
N ASP A 101 12.47 -14.56 -24.35
CA ASP A 101 12.34 -15.73 -25.23
C ASP A 101 11.99 -15.31 -26.68
N ASP A 102 10.85 -15.77 -27.20
CA ASP A 102 10.34 -15.43 -28.54
C ASP A 102 9.39 -14.22 -28.54
N THR A 103 9.22 -13.53 -27.40
CA THR A 103 8.26 -12.43 -27.24
C THR A 103 8.99 -11.08 -27.19
N THR A 104 8.64 -10.19 -28.11
CA THR A 104 9.02 -8.77 -28.05
C THR A 104 7.87 -7.96 -27.47
N VAL A 105 8.17 -7.06 -26.54
CA VAL A 105 7.19 -6.15 -25.94
C VAL A 105 6.78 -5.08 -26.95
N GLU A 106 5.48 -4.83 -27.07
CA GLU A 106 4.91 -3.79 -27.93
C GLU A 106 4.51 -2.56 -27.11
N PHE A 107 5.37 -1.54 -27.02
CA PHE A 107 5.09 -0.37 -26.17
C PHE A 107 3.97 0.55 -26.69
N THR A 108 3.38 0.26 -27.85
CA THR A 108 2.11 0.90 -28.30
C THR A 108 0.87 0.40 -27.55
N GLU A 109 0.97 -0.65 -26.75
CA GLU A 109 -0.17 -1.11 -25.96
C GLU A 109 -0.62 -0.01 -24.97
N PRO A 110 -1.94 0.18 -24.74
CA PRO A 110 -2.45 1.25 -23.88
C PRO A 110 -1.94 1.26 -22.44
N ARG A 111 -1.35 0.15 -21.96
CA ARG A 111 -0.75 0.06 -20.62
C ARG A 111 0.62 0.75 -20.51
N TYR A 112 1.28 1.03 -21.63
CA TYR A 112 2.62 1.63 -21.68
C TYR A 112 2.63 3.07 -22.21
N VAL A 113 1.56 3.46 -22.91
CA VAL A 113 1.39 4.82 -23.42
C VAL A 113 1.08 5.77 -22.27
N GLU A 114 1.88 6.82 -22.12
CA GLU A 114 1.71 7.85 -21.06
C GLU A 114 1.55 7.25 -19.65
N ALA A 115 2.24 6.12 -19.38
CA ALA A 115 2.08 5.35 -18.16
C ALA A 115 2.55 6.08 -16.90
N ASP A 116 3.59 6.91 -17.02
CA ASP A 116 4.16 7.70 -15.94
C ASP A 116 4.50 9.14 -16.40
N GLY A 117 4.63 10.06 -15.44
CA GLY A 117 4.89 11.47 -15.73
C GLY A 117 6.36 11.81 -16.02
N CYS A 118 7.28 10.93 -15.65
CA CYS A 118 8.73 11.07 -15.86
C CYS A 118 9.24 10.23 -17.03
N PHE A 119 8.61 9.08 -17.32
CA PHE A 119 8.99 8.21 -18.43
C PHE A 119 7.75 7.58 -19.08
N HIS A 120 7.66 7.63 -20.41
CA HIS A 120 6.56 7.00 -21.13
C HIS A 120 6.81 6.82 -22.64
N PHE A 121 5.92 6.07 -23.27
CA PHE A 121 5.80 5.98 -24.72
C PHE A 121 4.60 6.79 -25.23
N HIS A 122 4.63 7.14 -26.51
CA HIS A 122 3.47 7.71 -27.22
C HIS A 122 2.86 6.66 -28.16
N GLU A 123 1.55 6.73 -28.39
CA GLU A 123 0.82 5.76 -29.25
C GLU A 123 1.37 5.68 -30.69
N SER A 124 2.03 6.72 -31.18
CA SER A 124 2.62 6.76 -32.52
C SER A 124 3.93 6.00 -32.64
N ASP A 125 4.67 5.77 -31.55
CA ASP A 125 6.10 5.43 -31.59
C ASP A 125 6.44 4.32 -30.58
N ALA A 126 6.29 3.07 -31.01
CA ALA A 126 6.39 1.86 -30.17
C ALA A 126 7.75 1.59 -29.54
N GLN A 127 8.82 2.27 -29.97
CA GLN A 127 10.19 2.00 -29.53
C GLN A 127 10.90 3.26 -29.03
N VAL A 128 10.32 4.44 -29.27
CA VAL A 128 10.92 5.70 -28.86
C VAL A 128 10.40 6.05 -27.48
N TRP A 129 11.26 5.95 -26.47
CA TRP A 129 10.91 6.40 -25.14
C TRP A 129 10.97 7.93 -25.04
N HIS A 130 10.26 8.49 -24.07
CA HIS A 130 10.25 9.91 -23.75
C HIS A 130 10.46 10.10 -22.26
N THR A 131 11.35 11.02 -21.86
CA THR A 131 11.50 11.43 -20.45
C THR A 131 11.28 12.92 -20.22
N HIS A 132 10.66 13.25 -19.07
CA HIS A 132 10.46 14.62 -18.59
C HIS A 132 11.28 14.99 -17.35
N CYS A 133 11.99 14.03 -16.76
CA CYS A 133 12.66 14.17 -15.47
C CYS A 133 14.13 13.83 -15.61
N ASP A 134 14.99 14.54 -14.89
CA ASP A 134 16.43 14.25 -14.88
C ASP A 134 16.73 13.06 -13.96
N GLY A 135 17.69 12.23 -14.33
CA GLY A 135 18.10 11.08 -13.50
C GLY A 135 17.18 9.86 -13.60
N VAL A 136 16.42 9.71 -14.69
CA VAL A 136 15.63 8.49 -14.95
C VAL A 136 16.57 7.33 -15.27
N THR A 137 16.61 6.30 -14.41
CA THR A 137 17.38 5.08 -14.66
C THR A 137 16.59 4.07 -15.51
N ILE A 138 17.28 3.08 -16.10
CA ILE A 138 16.63 1.97 -16.80
C ILE A 138 15.68 1.21 -15.86
N GLU A 139 16.12 0.95 -14.62
CA GLU A 139 15.29 0.31 -13.59
C GLU A 139 13.99 1.09 -13.34
N TYR A 140 14.08 2.40 -13.07
CA TYR A 140 12.91 3.24 -12.86
C TYR A 140 11.98 3.22 -14.08
N ALA A 141 12.55 3.37 -15.28
CA ALA A 141 11.80 3.38 -16.52
C ALA A 141 10.99 2.07 -16.67
N LEU A 142 11.57 0.92 -16.41
CA LEU A 142 10.86 -0.36 -16.49
C LEU A 142 9.86 -0.58 -15.35
N GLU A 143 10.18 -0.14 -14.12
CA GLU A 143 9.28 -0.27 -12.98
C GLU A 143 7.94 0.45 -13.26
N THR A 144 7.99 1.62 -13.89
CA THR A 144 6.77 2.37 -14.28
C THR A 144 5.90 1.63 -15.31
N LEU A 145 6.49 0.71 -16.08
CA LEU A 145 5.79 -0.15 -17.03
C LEU A 145 5.35 -1.49 -16.43
N GLY A 146 5.59 -1.71 -15.13
CA GLY A 146 5.27 -2.96 -14.44
C GLY A 146 6.26 -4.08 -14.75
N MET A 147 7.53 -3.74 -15.00
CA MET A 147 8.63 -4.68 -15.17
C MET A 147 9.72 -4.38 -14.15
N ASP A 148 10.28 -5.41 -13.52
CA ASP A 148 11.42 -5.26 -12.62
C ASP A 148 12.68 -5.75 -13.32
N VAL A 149 13.79 -5.02 -13.19
CA VAL A 149 15.07 -5.41 -13.80
C VAL A 149 16.23 -5.14 -12.86
N THR A 150 17.16 -6.08 -12.82
CA THR A 150 18.50 -5.90 -12.22
C THR A 150 19.55 -6.39 -13.23
N ALA A 151 20.82 -6.34 -12.86
CA ALA A 151 21.87 -6.93 -13.69
C ALA A 151 21.68 -8.44 -13.95
N ASP A 152 21.02 -9.16 -13.01
CA ASP A 152 20.97 -10.63 -13.03
C ASP A 152 19.53 -11.19 -13.09
N THR A 153 18.51 -10.33 -13.05
CA THR A 153 17.09 -10.74 -12.99
C THR A 153 16.20 -9.84 -13.82
N PHE A 154 15.17 -10.41 -14.44
CA PHE A 154 14.13 -9.66 -15.13
C PHE A 154 12.75 -10.24 -14.81
N THR A 155 11.78 -9.39 -14.45
CA THR A 155 10.41 -9.80 -14.17
C THR A 155 9.44 -9.04 -15.07
N VAL A 156 8.57 -9.77 -15.76
CA VAL A 156 7.52 -9.22 -16.63
C VAL A 156 6.25 -10.06 -16.52
N ASP A 157 5.09 -9.41 -16.44
CA ASP A 157 3.78 -10.07 -16.38
C ASP A 157 3.68 -11.19 -15.29
N GLY A 158 4.45 -11.06 -14.21
CA GLY A 158 4.52 -12.03 -13.11
C GLY A 158 5.42 -13.25 -13.36
N GLN A 159 6.13 -13.30 -14.47
CA GLN A 159 7.20 -14.26 -14.74
C GLN A 159 8.55 -13.63 -14.41
N THR A 160 9.37 -14.33 -13.63
CA THR A 160 10.73 -13.92 -13.30
C THR A 160 11.74 -14.84 -13.99
N PHE A 161 12.73 -14.22 -14.62
CA PHE A 161 13.91 -14.84 -15.19
C PHE A 161 15.11 -14.45 -14.34
N ALA A 162 15.97 -15.41 -14.01
CA ALA A 162 17.13 -15.18 -13.15
C ALA A 162 18.34 -16.00 -13.60
N GLU A 163 19.50 -15.36 -13.68
CA GLU A 163 20.75 -16.06 -13.99
C GLU A 163 21.06 -17.18 -13.00
N ALA A 164 20.65 -17.00 -11.73
CA ALA A 164 20.79 -18.01 -10.68
C ALA A 164 20.02 -19.31 -10.97
N ASP A 165 18.95 -19.22 -11.76
CA ASP A 165 18.11 -20.35 -12.19
C ASP A 165 18.54 -20.92 -13.57
N GLY A 166 19.55 -20.30 -14.20
CA GLY A 166 20.13 -20.73 -15.48
C GLY A 166 19.64 -19.94 -16.69
N ASP A 167 18.84 -18.89 -16.49
CA ASP A 167 18.42 -17.97 -17.55
C ASP A 167 19.57 -17.03 -17.97
N ASP A 168 19.45 -16.44 -19.15
CA ASP A 168 20.35 -15.40 -19.67
C ASP A 168 19.62 -14.05 -19.57
N VAL A 169 20.18 -13.08 -18.84
CA VAL A 169 19.63 -11.72 -18.70
C VAL A 169 20.67 -10.73 -19.22
N SER A 170 20.34 -9.99 -20.27
CA SER A 170 21.24 -9.01 -20.87
C SER A 170 20.57 -7.63 -20.90
N VAL A 171 21.23 -6.64 -20.31
CA VAL A 171 20.86 -5.22 -20.40
C VAL A 171 22.02 -4.45 -21.02
N THR A 172 21.78 -3.85 -22.18
CA THR A 172 22.80 -3.11 -22.91
C THR A 172 22.31 -1.73 -23.35
N VAL A 173 23.23 -0.78 -23.42
CA VAL A 173 23.04 0.54 -24.04
C VAL A 173 24.08 0.66 -25.14
N ASP A 174 23.63 0.91 -26.37
CA ASP A 174 24.48 0.97 -27.57
C ASP A 174 25.37 -0.29 -27.75
N GLY A 175 24.86 -1.44 -27.30
CA GLY A 175 25.54 -2.74 -27.32
C GLY A 175 26.57 -2.95 -26.21
N GLU A 176 26.73 -2.02 -25.27
CA GLU A 176 27.59 -2.14 -24.09
C GLU A 176 26.76 -2.53 -22.85
N ALA A 177 27.23 -3.53 -22.09
CA ALA A 177 26.52 -3.97 -20.88
C ALA A 177 26.58 -2.92 -19.77
N VAL A 178 25.44 -2.67 -19.11
CA VAL A 178 25.29 -1.67 -18.05
C VAL A 178 24.57 -2.25 -16.83
N ASP A 179 24.69 -1.61 -15.67
CA ASP A 179 23.82 -1.88 -14.53
C ASP A 179 22.54 -1.02 -14.66
N PRO A 180 21.35 -1.61 -14.81
CA PRO A 180 20.11 -0.86 -14.99
C PRO A 180 19.73 0.02 -13.79
N GLN A 181 20.24 -0.29 -12.59
CA GLN A 181 19.99 0.49 -11.38
C GLN A 181 20.85 1.76 -11.32
N GLU A 182 21.97 1.79 -12.04
CA GLU A 182 22.92 2.91 -12.03
C GLU A 182 22.90 3.73 -13.33
N HIS A 183 22.56 3.11 -14.47
CA HIS A 183 22.55 3.80 -15.77
C HIS A 183 21.35 4.73 -15.88
N VAL A 184 21.63 6.03 -15.99
CA VAL A 184 20.66 7.10 -16.28
C VAL A 184 20.51 7.21 -17.79
N LEU A 185 19.28 7.24 -18.29
CA LEU A 185 18.99 7.40 -19.70
C LEU A 185 19.49 8.77 -20.21
N GLU A 186 20.24 8.74 -21.30
CA GLU A 186 20.70 9.94 -22.01
C GLU A 186 20.08 9.96 -23.41
N GLY A 187 19.28 10.99 -23.73
CA GLY A 187 18.58 11.05 -25.02
C GLY A 187 18.89 12.28 -25.86
N VAL A 188 18.07 12.47 -26.89
CA VAL A 188 18.07 13.65 -27.76
C VAL A 188 16.71 14.34 -27.77
N GLU A 189 16.69 15.64 -28.07
CA GLU A 189 15.43 16.41 -28.13
C GLU A 189 14.52 15.98 -29.29
N SER A 190 15.09 15.46 -30.38
CA SER A 190 14.37 15.13 -31.62
C SER A 190 13.92 13.66 -31.66
N VAL A 191 12.62 13.45 -31.80
CA VAL A 191 12.02 12.11 -31.99
C VAL A 191 12.55 11.43 -33.26
N ASP A 192 12.69 12.17 -34.36
CA ASP A 192 13.18 11.62 -35.63
C ASP A 192 14.63 11.16 -35.50
N GLU A 193 15.49 11.93 -34.81
CA GLU A 193 16.89 11.55 -34.60
C GLU A 193 17.00 10.36 -33.64
N ALA A 194 16.18 10.31 -32.59
CA ALA A 194 16.09 9.15 -31.72
C ALA A 194 15.64 7.89 -32.47
N GLY A 195 14.65 8.02 -33.36
CA GLY A 195 14.20 6.93 -34.25
C GLY A 195 15.29 6.40 -35.18
N ASP A 196 16.28 7.23 -35.51
CA ASP A 196 17.47 6.86 -36.29
C ASP A 196 18.63 6.32 -35.41
N GLY A 197 18.43 6.19 -34.10
CA GLY A 197 19.39 5.65 -33.14
C GLY A 197 20.30 6.70 -32.49
N ALA A 198 19.91 7.98 -32.45
CA ALA A 198 20.58 8.99 -31.64
C ALA A 198 20.10 8.96 -30.18
N GLY A 199 20.99 9.27 -29.24
CA GLY A 199 20.75 9.02 -27.81
C GLY A 199 20.90 7.52 -27.49
N ASP A 200 20.54 7.15 -26.26
CA ASP A 200 20.68 5.76 -25.80
C ASP A 200 19.77 4.82 -26.59
N THR A 201 20.37 3.77 -27.15
CA THR A 201 19.65 2.59 -27.64
C THR A 201 19.72 1.49 -26.60
N VAL A 202 18.65 1.36 -25.81
CA VAL A 202 18.54 0.37 -24.75
C VAL A 202 17.97 -0.94 -25.31
N GLU A 203 18.67 -2.04 -25.07
CA GLU A 203 18.22 -3.39 -25.43
C GLU A 203 18.25 -4.28 -24.19
N ILE A 204 17.10 -4.90 -23.90
CA ILE A 204 16.95 -5.89 -22.84
C ILE A 204 16.53 -7.20 -23.49
N VAL A 205 17.39 -8.19 -23.38
CA VAL A 205 17.17 -9.52 -23.98
C VAL A 205 17.29 -10.55 -22.89
N VAL A 206 16.24 -11.37 -22.77
CA VAL A 206 16.15 -12.41 -21.76
C VAL A 206 15.84 -13.74 -22.43
N ARG A 207 16.51 -14.81 -22.00
CA ARG A 207 16.24 -16.17 -22.50
C ARG A 207 16.18 -17.16 -21.35
N SER A 208 15.15 -17.99 -21.36
CA SER A 208 15.02 -19.10 -20.43
C SER A 208 16.18 -20.11 -20.59
N GLY A 209 16.70 -20.61 -19.48
CA GLY A 209 17.67 -21.71 -19.46
C GLY A 209 17.08 -23.05 -19.95
N ASP A 210 17.92 -23.87 -20.60
CA ASP A 210 17.59 -25.24 -21.05
C ASP A 210 17.57 -26.29 -19.90
#